data_AF-A0AAV6CXD3-F1
#
_entry.id   AF-A0AAV6CXD3-F1
#
_cell.length_a   1.000
_cell.length_b   1.000
_cell.length_c   1.000
_cell.angle_alpha   90.00
_cell.angle_beta   90.00
_cell.angle_gamma   90.00
#
_symmetry.space_group_name_H-M   'P 1'
#
loop_
_entity.id
_entity.type
_entity.pdbx_description
1 polymer ?
#
loop_
_entity_poly.entity_id
_entity_poly.type
_entity_poly.pdbx_seq_one_letter_code
_entity_poly.pdbx_strand_id
1 'polypeptide(L)'
;ALGAGSTNLGQIVARTMADPAAAVSPGYLLAFGALFVVTLAENGRLPVDNPATHLELTMIHEAMILEYSGRYLALIEWAAWLKVLLFFSLLGNLFVPWGVATVLTPSALGWALATLLAKLVVLAVVLAVFETRVAKLRLFRVPELLAVSFVLAVLAITVSFLVR
;
A
#
# COMPACT_ATOMS: atom_id res chain seq x y z
N ALA A 1 5.51 9.74 -10.81
CA ALA A 1 6.70 10.09 -11.62
C ALA A 1 6.37 10.99 -12.80
N LEU A 2 5.50 10.57 -13.75
CA LEU A 2 5.20 11.34 -14.97
C LEU A 2 4.68 12.76 -14.73
N GLY A 3 3.70 12.93 -13.84
CA GLY A 3 3.18 14.26 -13.48
C GLY A 3 4.21 15.16 -12.80
N ALA A 4 5.07 14.59 -11.95
CA ALA A 4 6.10 15.33 -11.23
C ALA A 4 7.38 15.58 -12.06
N GLY A 5 7.58 14.84 -13.16
CA GLY A 5 8.81 14.85 -13.96
C GLY A 5 10.04 14.29 -13.22
N SER A 6 9.84 13.49 -12.17
CA SER A 6 10.90 13.00 -11.29
C SER A 6 10.56 11.63 -10.70
N THR A 7 11.60 10.85 -10.39
CA THR A 7 11.51 9.58 -9.67
C THR A 7 11.71 9.75 -8.16
N ASN A 8 12.10 10.94 -7.71
CA ASN A 8 12.27 11.22 -6.29
C ASN A 8 10.90 11.34 -5.59
N LEU A 9 10.65 10.50 -4.59
CA LEU A 9 9.41 10.48 -3.83
C LEU A 9 9.10 11.83 -3.17
N GLY A 10 10.10 12.52 -2.63
CA GLY A 10 9.93 13.83 -2.01
C GLY A 10 9.47 14.88 -3.03
N GLN A 11 10.01 14.86 -4.24
CA GLN A 11 9.56 15.76 -5.31
C GLN A 11 8.16 15.40 -5.83
N ILE A 12 7.82 14.12 -5.90
CA ILE A 12 6.47 13.68 -6.27
C ILE A 12 5.45 14.23 -5.27
N VAL A 13 5.70 14.04 -3.97
CA VAL A 13 4.85 14.55 -2.88
C VAL A 13 4.75 16.07 -2.95
N ALA A 14 5.88 16.79 -3.06
CA ALA A 14 5.89 18.25 -3.11
C ALA A 14 5.09 18.80 -4.30
N ARG A 15 5.16 18.15 -5.47
CA ARG A 15 4.38 18.53 -6.66
C ARG A 15 2.88 18.33 -6.45
N THR A 16 2.48 17.21 -5.87
CA THR A 16 1.06 16.96 -5.56
C THR A 16 0.54 17.90 -4.46
N MET A 17 1.38 18.32 -3.51
CA MET A 17 0.99 19.33 -2.52
C MET A 17 0.81 20.71 -3.13
N ALA A 18 1.62 21.06 -4.14
CA ALA A 18 1.53 22.35 -4.83
C ALA A 18 0.29 22.45 -5.73
N ASP A 19 -0.16 21.33 -6.31
CA ASP A 19 -1.39 21.25 -7.09
C ASP A 19 -2.31 20.12 -6.58
N PRO A 20 -3.16 20.40 -5.57
CA PRO A 20 -4.07 19.40 -5.02
C PRO A 20 -5.10 18.87 -6.05
N ALA A 21 -5.40 19.62 -7.11
CA ALA A 21 -6.33 19.17 -8.14
C ALA A 21 -5.77 17.97 -8.93
N ALA A 22 -4.44 17.90 -9.08
CA ALA A 22 -3.78 16.77 -9.70
C ALA A 22 -4.01 15.44 -8.95
N ALA A 23 -4.22 15.49 -7.62
CA ALA A 23 -4.50 14.32 -6.79
C ALA A 23 -5.89 13.70 -7.03
N VAL A 24 -6.81 14.44 -7.68
CA VAL A 24 -8.16 13.96 -8.00
C VAL A 24 -8.27 13.55 -9.47
N SER A 25 -7.18 13.66 -10.24
CA SER A 25 -7.17 13.27 -11.65
C SER A 25 -7.51 11.78 -11.82
N PRO A 26 -8.22 11.38 -12.89
CA PRO A 26 -8.62 9.99 -13.08
C PRO A 26 -7.42 9.03 -13.14
N GLY A 27 -6.31 9.46 -13.76
CA GLY A 27 -5.08 8.68 -13.79
C GLY A 27 -4.49 8.43 -12.40
N TYR A 28 -4.60 9.40 -11.49
CA TYR A 28 -4.12 9.27 -10.12
C TYR A 28 -4.97 8.30 -9.29
N LEU A 29 -6.30 8.33 -9.46
CA LEU A 29 -7.22 7.38 -8.81
C LEU A 29 -7.01 5.94 -9.32
N LEU A 30 -6.76 5.77 -10.62
CA LEU A 30 -6.42 4.47 -11.21
C LEU A 30 -5.10 3.94 -10.66
N ALA A 31 -4.07 4.79 -10.55
CA ALA A 31 -2.79 4.43 -9.96
C ALA A 31 -2.93 4.06 -8.46
N PHE A 32 -3.80 4.75 -7.72
CA PHE A 32 -4.12 4.40 -6.34
C PHE A 32 -4.72 3.01 -6.26
N GLY A 33 -5.74 2.72 -7.08
CA GLY A 33 -6.38 1.41 -7.12
C GLY A 33 -5.40 0.29 -7.49
N ALA A 34 -4.54 0.53 -8.47
CA ALA A 34 -3.50 -0.42 -8.86
C ALA A 34 -2.55 -0.72 -7.68
N LEU A 35 -2.00 0.31 -7.03
CA LEU A 35 -1.08 0.14 -5.91
C LEU A 35 -1.78 -0.47 -4.68
N PHE A 36 -3.05 -0.16 -4.45
CA PHE A 36 -3.83 -0.75 -3.37
C PHE A 36 -3.98 -2.27 -3.57
N VAL A 37 -4.31 -2.73 -4.77
CA VAL A 37 -4.38 -4.17 -5.08
C VAL A 37 -3.02 -4.85 -4.88
N VAL A 38 -1.93 -4.22 -5.34
CA VAL A 38 -0.57 -4.76 -5.12
C VAL A 38 -0.25 -4.81 -3.62
N THR A 39 -0.65 -3.79 -2.87
CA THR A 39 -0.44 -3.73 -1.42
C THR A 39 -1.12 -4.89 -0.71
N LEU A 40 -2.34 -5.25 -1.09
CA LEU A 40 -3.04 -6.42 -0.54
C LEU A 40 -2.31 -7.72 -0.92
N ALA A 41 -1.94 -7.87 -2.19
CA ALA A 41 -1.29 -9.08 -2.69
C ALA A 41 0.08 -9.33 -2.06
N GLU A 42 0.92 -8.31 -2.00
CA GLU A 42 2.28 -8.40 -1.48
C GLU A 42 2.33 -8.63 0.04
N ASN A 43 1.31 -8.19 0.78
CA ASN A 43 1.24 -8.38 2.22
C ASN A 43 0.44 -9.64 2.62
N GLY A 44 0.10 -10.51 1.66
CA GLY A 44 -0.62 -11.75 1.93
C GLY A 44 -2.01 -11.52 2.56
N ARG A 45 -2.65 -10.40 2.21
CA ARG A 45 -3.94 -10.00 2.77
C ARG A 45 -5.09 -10.48 1.90
N LEU A 46 -6.29 -10.55 2.48
CA LEU A 46 -7.48 -10.89 1.72
C LEU A 46 -7.66 -9.85 0.59
N PRO A 47 -7.93 -10.30 -0.65
CA PRO A 47 -8.46 -11.62 -1.00
C PRO A 47 -7.41 -12.65 -1.45
N VAL A 48 -6.11 -12.30 -1.43
CA VAL A 48 -5.04 -13.13 -1.98
C VAL A 48 -4.67 -14.27 -1.05
N ASP A 49 -4.41 -13.95 0.22
CA ASP A 49 -4.16 -14.94 1.24
C ASP A 49 -4.81 -14.55 2.58
N ASN A 50 -4.83 -15.49 3.52
CA ASN A 50 -5.33 -15.26 4.87
C ASN A 50 -4.25 -15.65 5.88
N PRO A 51 -3.67 -14.69 6.62
CA PRO A 51 -2.64 -14.99 7.62
C PRO A 51 -3.19 -15.75 8.84
N ALA A 52 -4.52 -15.82 9.02
CA ALA A 52 -5.14 -16.52 10.16
C ALA A 52 -5.53 -17.98 9.86
N THR A 53 -5.28 -18.52 8.66
CA THR A 53 -5.65 -19.92 8.34
C THR A 53 -4.62 -20.94 8.85
N HIS A 54 -4.64 -21.15 10.17
CA HIS A 54 -3.84 -22.13 10.92
C HIS A 54 -4.43 -23.56 10.96
N LEU A 55 -5.55 -23.86 10.27
CA LEU A 55 -6.26 -25.13 10.46
C LEU A 55 -6.11 -26.08 9.26
N GLU A 56 -5.21 -27.04 9.50
CA GLU A 56 -5.09 -28.41 9.00
C GLU A 56 -4.82 -28.70 7.51
N LEU A 57 -5.15 -27.82 6.54
CA LEU A 57 -4.93 -28.16 5.12
C LEU A 57 -4.34 -27.06 4.21
N THR A 58 -4.16 -25.83 4.69
CA THR A 58 -3.55 -24.73 3.91
C THR A 58 -2.33 -24.10 4.57
N MET A 59 -1.64 -24.85 5.44
CA MET A 59 -0.46 -24.40 6.21
C MET A 59 0.79 -24.14 5.35
N ILE A 60 0.69 -23.65 4.12
CA ILE A 60 1.89 -23.35 3.32
C ILE A 60 2.64 -22.16 3.94
N HIS A 61 1.91 -21.10 4.35
CA HIS A 61 2.51 -19.93 5.00
C HIS A 61 3.07 -20.26 6.39
N GLU A 62 2.29 -20.97 7.21
CA GLU A 62 2.75 -21.44 8.53
C GLU A 62 3.95 -22.37 8.42
N ALA A 63 3.88 -23.38 7.54
CA ALA A 63 4.95 -24.38 7.42
C ALA A 63 6.28 -23.78 6.98
N MET A 64 6.28 -22.66 6.26
CA MET A 64 7.50 -21.95 5.89
C MET A 64 8.24 -21.39 7.11
N ILE A 65 7.55 -21.09 8.21
CA ILE A 65 8.14 -20.51 9.42
C ILE A 65 8.14 -21.45 10.63
N LEU A 66 7.51 -22.63 10.55
CA LEU A 66 7.35 -23.59 11.66
C LEU A 66 8.68 -24.07 12.27
N GLU A 67 9.77 -24.05 11.50
CA GLU A 67 11.11 -24.44 11.96
C GLU A 67 11.79 -23.36 12.82
N TYR A 68 11.31 -22.11 12.77
CA TYR A 68 11.87 -21.00 13.53
C TYR A 68 11.17 -20.80 14.87
N SER A 69 11.94 -20.44 15.88
CA SER A 69 11.41 -20.12 17.21
C SER A 69 12.15 -18.94 17.86
N GLY A 70 11.49 -18.31 18.83
CA GLY A 70 12.05 -17.22 19.64
C GLY A 70 12.54 -16.04 18.80
N ARG A 71 13.85 -15.81 18.82
CA ARG A 71 14.49 -14.62 18.21
C ARG A 71 14.36 -14.59 16.69
N TYR A 72 14.51 -15.74 16.02
CA TYR A 72 14.43 -15.80 14.56
C TYR A 72 12.99 -15.57 14.07
N LEU A 73 12.03 -16.18 14.75
CA LEU A 73 10.61 -15.94 14.46
C LEU A 73 10.24 -14.45 14.66
N ALA A 74 10.73 -13.82 15.74
CA ALA A 74 10.48 -12.40 15.99
C ALA A 74 11.02 -11.49 14.85
N LEU A 75 12.18 -11.82 14.28
CA LEU A 75 12.74 -11.08 13.14
C LEU A 75 11.90 -11.23 11.87
N ILE A 76 11.39 -12.44 11.60
CA ILE A 76 10.54 -12.73 10.44
C ILE A 76 9.21 -11.97 10.56
N GLU A 77 8.57 -12.06 11.73
CA GLU A 77 7.35 -11.31 12.03
C GLU A 77 7.59 -9.81 11.89
N TRP A 78 8.67 -9.29 12.48
CA TRP A 78 8.99 -7.88 12.39
C TRP A 78 9.21 -7.41 10.95
N ALA A 79 9.86 -8.24 10.11
CA ALA A 79 9.99 -7.95 8.68
C ALA A 79 8.63 -7.90 7.97
N ALA A 80 7.69 -8.78 8.32
CA ALA A 80 6.32 -8.73 7.79
C ALA A 80 5.58 -7.45 8.19
N TRP A 81 5.69 -7.04 9.46
CA TRP A 81 5.13 -5.77 9.94
C TRP A 81 5.76 -4.55 9.26
N LEU A 82 7.08 -4.57 9.04
CA LEU A 82 7.79 -3.52 8.31
C LEU A 82 7.35 -3.46 6.84
N LYS A 83 7.08 -4.60 6.19
CA LYS A 83 6.55 -4.64 4.82
C LYS A 83 5.18 -3.93 4.76
N VAL A 84 4.26 -4.26 5.66
CA VAL A 84 2.94 -3.60 5.73
C VAL A 84 3.09 -2.10 5.95
N LEU A 85 3.92 -1.71 6.92
CA LEU A 85 4.19 -0.31 7.24
C LEU A 85 4.75 0.46 6.04
N LEU A 86 5.65 -0.14 5.26
CA LEU A 86 6.23 0.45 4.06
C LEU A 86 5.16 0.69 3.00
N PHE A 87 4.37 -0.33 2.66
CA PHE A 87 3.31 -0.20 1.66
C PHE A 87 2.25 0.83 2.06
N PHE A 88 1.82 0.84 3.32
CA PHE A 88 0.88 1.83 3.83
C PHE A 88 1.47 3.25 3.82
N SER A 89 2.75 3.39 4.16
CA SER A 89 3.43 4.68 4.13
C SER A 89 3.56 5.21 2.70
N LEU A 90 3.85 4.35 1.72
CA LEU A 90 3.87 4.72 0.31
C LEU A 90 2.47 5.14 -0.17
N LEU A 91 1.46 4.31 0.07
CA LEU A 91 0.10 4.57 -0.36
C LEU A 91 -0.45 5.86 0.29
N GLY A 92 -0.23 6.03 1.60
CA GLY A 92 -0.63 7.22 2.33
C GLY A 92 0.08 8.49 1.88
N ASN A 93 1.41 8.48 1.73
CA ASN A 93 2.14 9.72 1.42
C ASN A 93 2.16 10.06 -0.06
N LEU A 94 2.18 9.08 -0.97
CA LEU A 94 2.20 9.37 -2.41
C LEU A 94 0.84 9.84 -2.90
N PHE A 95 -0.27 9.32 -2.35
CA PHE A 95 -1.64 9.61 -2.81
C PHE A 95 -2.37 10.65 -1.94
N VAL A 96 -1.99 10.75 -0.67
CA VAL A 96 -2.56 11.73 0.27
C VAL A 96 -1.41 12.50 0.90
N PRO A 97 -0.75 13.43 0.18
CA PRO A 97 0.51 14.04 0.61
C PRO A 97 0.34 15.08 1.74
N TRP A 98 -0.88 15.29 2.24
CA TRP A 98 -1.16 16.25 3.31
C TRP A 98 -0.44 15.89 4.60
N GLY A 99 0.16 16.89 5.24
CA GLY A 99 0.89 16.71 6.50
C GLY A 99 2.36 16.29 6.36
N VAL A 100 2.89 16.11 5.14
CA VAL A 100 4.33 15.86 4.98
C VAL A 100 5.13 17.12 5.28
N ALA A 101 6.15 17.00 6.14
CA ALA A 101 7.00 18.13 6.52
C ALA A 101 7.87 18.58 5.34
N THR A 102 7.76 19.86 4.98
CA THR A 102 8.59 20.52 3.96
C THR A 102 9.78 21.27 4.55
N VAL A 103 9.77 21.50 5.87
CA VAL A 103 10.81 22.23 6.61
C VAL A 103 11.23 21.41 7.83
N LEU A 104 12.53 21.36 8.10
CA LEU A 104 13.12 20.66 9.24
C LEU A 104 12.96 21.49 10.54
N THR A 105 11.71 21.65 10.99
CA THR A 105 11.40 22.23 12.30
C THR A 105 10.81 21.16 13.22
N PRO A 106 11.09 21.18 14.55
CA PRO A 106 10.55 20.19 15.48
C PRO A 106 9.02 20.12 15.46
N SER A 107 8.33 21.26 15.31
CA SER A 107 6.87 21.32 15.20
C SER A 107 6.34 20.69 13.91
N ALA A 108 6.97 20.95 12.76
CA ALA A 108 6.60 20.32 11.49
C ALA A 108 6.82 18.80 11.52
N LEU A 109 7.90 18.33 12.14
CA LEU A 109 8.16 16.90 12.32
C LEU A 109 7.11 16.24 13.21
N GLY A 110 6.70 16.90 14.30
CA GLY A 110 5.63 16.41 15.17
C GLY A 110 4.30 16.26 14.43
N TRP A 111 3.92 17.28 13.64
CA TRP A 111 2.72 17.22 12.79
C TRP A 111 2.80 16.15 11.70
N ALA A 112 3.97 15.97 11.07
CA ALA A 112 4.17 14.93 10.06
C ALA A 112 4.04 13.53 10.65
N LEU A 113 4.58 13.31 11.85
CA LEU A 113 4.44 12.04 12.55
C LEU A 113 2.99 11.75 12.95
N ALA A 114 2.28 12.76 13.47
CA ALA A 114 0.87 12.62 13.83
C ALA A 114 -0.01 12.31 12.60
N THR A 115 0.19 13.01 11.50
CA THR A 115 -0.58 12.78 10.26
C THR A 115 -0.23 11.44 9.62
N LEU A 116 1.03 10.99 9.68
CA LEU A 116 1.41 9.65 9.23
C LEU A 116 0.70 8.58 10.06
N LEU A 117 0.75 8.67 11.39
CA LEU A 117 0.07 7.71 12.27
C LEU A 117 -1.44 7.68 12.00
N ALA A 118 -2.08 8.83 11.82
CA ALA A 118 -3.49 8.91 11.46
C ALA A 118 -3.79 8.18 10.14
N LYS A 119 -2.97 8.39 9.09
CA LYS A 119 -3.12 7.67 7.81
C LYS A 119 -2.94 6.17 7.97
N LEU A 120 -1.94 5.73 8.74
CA LEU A 120 -1.71 4.30 8.99
C LEU A 120 -2.91 3.67 9.71
N VAL A 121 -3.48 4.33 10.69
CA VAL A 121 -4.69 3.86 11.39
C VAL A 121 -5.88 3.77 10.42
N VAL A 122 -6.10 4.80 9.60
CA VAL A 122 -7.20 4.79 8.61
C VAL A 122 -7.02 3.64 7.61
N LEU A 123 -5.82 3.45 7.07
CA LEU A 123 -5.53 2.34 6.14
C LEU A 123 -5.67 0.97 6.80
N ALA A 124 -5.26 0.84 8.07
CA ALA A 124 -5.46 -0.38 8.84
C ALA A 124 -6.94 -0.70 9.06
N VAL A 125 -7.77 0.31 9.36
CA VAL A 125 -9.22 0.14 9.48
C VAL A 125 -9.84 -0.26 8.13
N VAL A 126 -9.45 0.39 7.03
CA VAL A 126 -9.90 0.02 5.68
C VAL A 126 -9.53 -1.43 5.36
N LEU A 127 -8.29 -1.84 5.66
CA LEU A 127 -7.83 -3.21 5.49
C LEU A 127 -8.66 -4.18 6.34
N ALA A 128 -8.89 -3.89 7.62
CA ALA A 128 -9.69 -4.74 8.51
C ALA A 128 -11.16 -4.87 8.04
N VAL A 129 -11.75 -3.79 7.55
CA VAL A 129 -13.09 -3.84 6.93
C VAL A 129 -13.05 -4.70 5.67
N PHE A 130 -12.01 -4.60 4.85
CA PHE A 130 -11.88 -5.40 3.65
C PHE A 130 -11.72 -6.91 3.97
N GLU A 131 -10.85 -7.24 4.91
CA GLU A 131 -10.62 -8.62 5.38
C GLU A 131 -11.87 -9.25 5.99
N THR A 132 -12.73 -8.48 6.65
CA THR A 132 -13.99 -9.00 7.22
C THR A 132 -15.11 -9.14 6.19
N ARG A 133 -15.02 -8.47 5.04
CA ARG A 133 -16.06 -8.47 4.01
C ARG A 133 -15.76 -9.37 2.81
N VAL A 134 -14.48 -9.65 2.55
CA VAL A 134 -14.05 -10.31 1.33
C VAL A 134 -13.52 -11.72 1.62
N ALA A 135 -14.02 -12.70 0.87
CA ALA A 135 -13.55 -14.08 0.96
C ALA A 135 -12.24 -14.30 0.21
N LYS A 136 -11.46 -15.29 0.66
CA LYS A 136 -10.23 -15.73 -0.01
C LYS A 136 -10.52 -16.22 -1.42
N LEU A 137 -9.77 -15.72 -2.41
CA LEU A 137 -9.83 -16.18 -3.79
C LEU A 137 -9.12 -17.53 -3.93
N ARG A 138 -9.54 -18.31 -4.95
CA ARG A 138 -8.81 -19.50 -5.37
C ARG A 138 -7.47 -19.08 -5.98
N LEU A 139 -6.40 -19.85 -5.75
CA LEU A 139 -5.03 -19.53 -6.19
C LEU A 139 -4.97 -19.17 -7.69
N PHE A 140 -5.68 -19.91 -8.54
CA PHE A 140 -5.71 -19.65 -9.99
C PHE A 140 -6.37 -18.32 -10.40
N ARG A 141 -7.10 -17.66 -9.50
CA ARG A 141 -7.70 -16.33 -9.71
C ARG A 141 -6.81 -15.20 -9.20
N VAL A 142 -5.75 -15.49 -8.45
CA VAL A 142 -4.79 -14.47 -8.00
C VAL A 142 -4.06 -13.82 -9.19
N PRO A 143 -3.61 -14.56 -10.22
CA PRO A 143 -3.07 -13.95 -11.44
C PRO A 143 -4.07 -13.01 -12.14
N GLU A 144 -5.37 -13.35 -12.16
CA GLU A 144 -6.41 -12.50 -12.74
C GLU A 144 -6.53 -11.17 -11.96
N LEU A 145 -6.47 -11.21 -10.62
CA LEU A 145 -6.49 -10.01 -9.79
C LEU A 145 -5.26 -9.10 -10.04
N LEU A 146 -4.07 -9.70 -10.15
CA LEU A 146 -2.84 -8.97 -10.46
C LEU A 146 -2.87 -8.39 -11.88
N ALA A 147 -3.47 -9.10 -12.85
CA ALA A 147 -3.69 -8.59 -14.19
C ALA A 147 -4.61 -7.35 -14.17
N VAL A 148 -5.65 -7.33 -13.34
CA VAL A 148 -6.49 -6.14 -13.16
C VAL A 148 -5.67 -4.96 -12.62
N SER A 149 -4.84 -5.17 -11.60
CA SER A 149 -3.94 -4.12 -11.09
C SER A 149 -2.99 -3.59 -12.18
N PHE A 150 -2.42 -4.49 -12.97
CA PHE A 150 -1.57 -4.12 -14.11
C PHE A 150 -2.32 -3.28 -15.14
N VAL A 151 -3.54 -3.68 -15.52
CA VAL A 151 -4.38 -2.92 -16.44
C VAL A 151 -4.72 -1.54 -15.87
N LEU A 152 -5.06 -1.44 -14.57
CA LEU A 152 -5.28 -0.15 -13.91
C LEU A 152 -4.03 0.75 -13.96
N ALA A 153 -2.84 0.19 -13.78
CA ALA A 153 -1.58 0.94 -13.86
C ALA A 153 -1.29 1.43 -15.29
N VAL A 154 -1.52 0.60 -16.31
CA VAL A 154 -1.38 1.00 -17.72
C VAL A 154 -2.40 2.07 -18.10
N LEU A 155 -3.65 1.92 -17.64
CA LEU A 155 -4.69 2.94 -17.83
C LEU A 155 -4.33 4.25 -17.12
N ALA A 156 -3.78 4.19 -15.91
CA ALA A 156 -3.30 5.37 -15.21
C ALA A 156 -2.24 6.13 -16.02
N ILE A 157 -1.29 5.40 -16.60
CA ILE A 157 -0.25 5.98 -17.45
C ILE A 157 -0.87 6.63 -18.69
N THR A 158 -1.69 5.89 -19.45
CA THR A 158 -2.30 6.40 -20.70
C THR A 158 -3.19 7.61 -20.46
N VAL A 159 -4.04 7.60 -19.43
CA VAL A 159 -4.88 8.75 -19.05
C VAL A 159 -4.01 9.93 -18.63
N SER A 160 -2.92 9.70 -17.88
CA SER A 160 -2.01 10.78 -17.48
C SER A 160 -1.29 11.43 -18.67
N PHE A 161 -1.12 10.72 -19.78
CA PHE A 161 -0.61 11.27 -21.04
C PHE A 161 -1.67 12.05 -21.83
N LEU A 162 -2.93 11.63 -21.78
CA LEU A 162 -4.03 12.26 -22.54
C LEU A 162 -4.58 13.53 -21.89
N VAL A 163 -4.55 13.61 -20.56
CA VAL A 163 -5.08 14.75 -19.78
C VAL A 163 -4.05 15.88 -19.62
N ARG A 164 -2.80 15.64 -20.01
CA ARG A 164 -1.70 16.60 -19.97
C ARG A 164 -1.66 17.44 -21.24
#